data_AF-A0A962WF79-F1
#
_entry.id   AF-A0A962WF79-F1
#
_cell.length_a   1.000
_cell.length_b   1.000
_cell.length_c   1.000
_cell.angle_alpha   90.00
_cell.angle_beta   90.00
_cell.angle_gamma   90.00
#
_symmetry.space_group_name_H-M   'P 1'
#
loop_
_entity.id
_entity.type
_entity.pdbx_description
1 polymer ?
#
loop_
_entity_poly.entity_id
_entity_poly.type
_entity_poly.pdbx_seq_one_letter_code
_entity_poly.pdbx_strand_id
1 'polypeptide(L)'
;MSHDIEAQVRRVLQRIDHEITETNRRKFDEHVGEVHHADFLRLAEAVATLRVEYMKTVLTADGTGTLQDHAAWAKKMQAHRLAYTEAMSGFNELRHALERGYFTLQD
;
A
#
# COMPACT_ATOMS: atom_id res chain seq x y z
N MET A 1 -35.62 16.12 17.10
CA MET A 1 -35.79 15.09 16.06
C MET A 1 -34.53 14.87 15.22
N SER A 2 -33.90 15.88 14.61
CA SER A 2 -32.67 15.69 13.79
C SER A 2 -31.45 15.20 14.60
N HIS A 3 -31.20 15.74 15.80
CA HIS A 3 -30.06 15.32 16.63
C HIS A 3 -30.13 13.88 17.16
N ASP A 4 -31.33 13.34 17.40
CA ASP A 4 -31.49 11.95 17.87
C ASP A 4 -31.13 10.95 16.76
N ILE A 5 -31.52 11.27 15.51
CA ILE A 5 -31.16 10.48 14.33
C ILE A 5 -29.65 10.53 14.11
N GLU A 6 -29.03 11.71 14.20
CA GLU A 6 -27.57 11.83 14.08
C GLU A 6 -26.82 11.04 15.15
N ALA A 7 -27.28 11.08 16.40
CA ALA A 7 -26.69 10.32 17.49
C ALA A 7 -26.87 8.80 17.30
N GLN A 8 -28.03 8.38 16.79
CA GLN A 8 -28.29 6.98 16.46
C GLN A 8 -27.38 6.50 15.32
N VAL A 9 -27.24 7.28 14.24
CA VAL A 9 -26.33 6.96 13.12
C VAL A 9 -24.89 6.85 13.62
N ARG A 10 -24.40 7.80 14.42
CA ARG A 10 -23.04 7.75 15.00
C ARG A 10 -22.80 6.47 15.80
N ARG A 11 -23.73 6.07 16.66
CA ARG A 11 -23.62 4.82 17.44
C ARG A 11 -23.58 3.58 16.56
N VAL A 12 -24.39 3.53 15.50
CA VAL A 12 -24.39 2.42 14.55
C VAL A 12 -23.06 2.34 13.82
N LEU A 13 -22.54 3.47 13.33
CA LEU A 13 -21.24 3.52 12.66
C LEU A 13 -20.10 3.10 13.58
N GLN A 14 -20.09 3.56 14.84
CA GLN A 14 -19.09 3.14 15.84
C GLN A 14 -19.10 1.63 16.08
N ARG A 15 -20.29 1.02 16.15
CA ARG A 15 -20.42 -0.44 16.30
C ARG A 15 -19.87 -1.17 15.07
N ILE A 16 -20.20 -0.69 13.87
CA ILE A 16 -19.69 -1.26 12.62
C ILE A 16 -18.16 -1.14 12.56
N ASP A 17 -17.60 0.02 12.90
CA ASP A 17 -16.15 0.24 12.93
C ASP A 17 -15.45 -0.71 13.90
N HIS A 18 -16.06 -0.94 15.07
CA HIS A 18 -15.56 -1.91 16.05
C HIS A 18 -15.61 -3.34 15.50
N GLU A 19 -16.74 -3.78 14.93
CA GLU A 19 -16.90 -5.11 14.34
C GLU A 19 -15.93 -5.35 13.17
N ILE A 20 -15.70 -4.34 12.33
CA ILE A 20 -14.71 -4.38 11.24
C ILE A 20 -13.31 -4.58 11.82
N THR A 21 -12.95 -3.80 12.84
CA THR A 21 -11.61 -3.85 13.46
C THR A 21 -11.35 -5.23 14.07
N GLU A 22 -12.30 -5.75 14.86
CA GLU A 22 -12.18 -7.09 15.47
C GLU A 22 -12.11 -8.21 14.40
N THR A 23 -12.91 -8.09 13.35
CA THR A 23 -12.91 -9.07 12.25
C THR A 23 -11.57 -9.06 11.52
N ASN A 24 -11.04 -7.88 11.20
CA ASN A 24 -9.74 -7.75 10.54
C ASN A 24 -8.62 -8.27 11.43
N ARG A 25 -8.62 -7.95 12.72
CA ARG A 25 -7.64 -8.47 13.67
C ARG A 25 -7.57 -9.99 13.67
N ARG A 26 -8.72 -10.64 13.86
CA ARG A 26 -8.82 -12.10 13.78
C ARG A 26 -8.34 -12.65 12.43
N LYS A 27 -8.65 -11.97 11.33
CA LYS A 27 -8.23 -12.41 9.99
C LYS A 27 -6.74 -12.26 9.74
N PHE A 28 -6.10 -11.23 10.28
CA PHE A 28 -4.65 -11.09 10.29
C PHE A 28 -4.01 -12.23 11.09
N ASP A 29 -4.50 -12.49 12.30
CA ASP A 29 -4.00 -13.59 13.14
C ASP A 29 -4.15 -14.97 12.46
N GLU A 30 -5.29 -15.23 11.79
CA GLU A 30 -5.58 -16.50 11.12
C GLU A 30 -4.76 -16.75 9.85
N HIS A 31 -4.38 -15.71 9.11
CA HIS A 31 -3.90 -15.85 7.72
C HIS A 31 -2.56 -15.18 7.42
N VAL A 32 -2.22 -14.11 8.12
CA VAL A 32 -0.95 -13.38 7.94
C VAL A 32 0.05 -13.81 9.01
N GLY A 33 -0.42 -14.01 10.24
CA GLY A 33 0.42 -14.35 11.38
C GLY A 33 1.17 -13.14 11.93
N GLU A 34 2.32 -13.39 12.56
CA GLU A 34 3.15 -12.36 13.15
C GLU A 34 3.78 -11.47 12.07
N VAL A 35 3.66 -10.15 12.26
CA VAL A 35 4.30 -9.15 11.41
C VAL A 35 5.37 -8.46 12.24
N HIS A 36 6.63 -8.59 11.84
CA HIS A 36 7.76 -7.99 12.54
C HIS A 36 8.10 -6.61 12.00
N HIS A 37 8.75 -5.80 12.83
CA HIS A 37 9.36 -4.54 12.41
C HIS A 37 10.26 -4.71 11.17
N ALA A 38 11.00 -5.83 11.11
CA ALA A 38 11.88 -6.14 10.00
C ALA A 38 11.11 -6.36 8.67
N ASP A 39 9.89 -6.89 8.71
CA ASP A 39 9.07 -7.11 7.50
C ASP A 39 8.67 -5.78 6.87
N PHE A 40 8.24 -4.83 7.72
CA PHE A 40 7.90 -3.46 7.32
C PHE A 40 9.10 -2.74 6.70
N LEU A 41 10.26 -2.84 7.34
CA LEU A 41 11.46 -2.18 6.85
C LEU A 41 11.89 -2.74 5.48
N ARG A 42 11.87 -4.07 5.32
CA ARG A 42 12.19 -4.71 4.02
C ARG A 42 11.25 -4.25 2.91
N LEU A 43 9.95 -4.10 3.19
CA LEU A 43 9.00 -3.59 2.20
C LEU A 43 9.29 -2.11 1.87
N ALA A 44 9.58 -1.28 2.86
CA ALA A 44 9.95 0.12 2.63
C ALA A 44 11.23 0.26 1.77
N GLU A 45 12.24 -0.56 2.04
CA GLU A 45 13.47 -0.64 1.23
C GLU A 45 13.19 -1.10 -0.21
N ALA A 46 12.32 -2.10 -0.39
CA ALA A 46 11.91 -2.55 -1.71
C ALA A 46 11.20 -1.44 -2.49
N VAL A 47 10.28 -0.71 -1.85
CA VAL A 47 9.60 0.45 -2.45
C VAL A 47 10.60 1.53 -2.87
N ALA A 48 11.57 1.85 -2.00
CA ALA A 48 12.60 2.84 -2.31
C ALA A 48 13.48 2.40 -3.49
N THR A 49 13.87 1.12 -3.53
CA THR A 49 14.65 0.54 -4.62
C THR A 49 13.91 0.61 -5.95
N LEU A 50 12.63 0.20 -5.97
CA LEU A 50 11.78 0.26 -7.17
C LEU A 50 11.58 1.69 -7.66
N ARG A 51 11.42 2.65 -6.74
CA ARG A 51 11.35 4.07 -7.08
C ARG A 51 12.61 4.53 -7.81
N VAL A 52 13.78 4.17 -7.29
CA VAL A 52 15.07 4.53 -7.91
C VAL A 52 15.19 3.93 -9.31
N GLU A 53 14.85 2.64 -9.50
CA GLU A 53 14.92 2.01 -10.82
C GLU A 53 13.94 2.62 -11.84
N TYR A 54 12.74 3.00 -11.38
CA TYR A 54 11.81 3.75 -12.21
C TYR A 54 12.39 5.12 -12.60
N MET A 55 12.91 5.89 -11.64
CA MET A 55 13.52 7.21 -11.91
C MET A 55 14.74 7.11 -12.83
N LYS A 56 15.61 6.11 -12.64
CA LYS A 56 16.73 5.84 -13.56
C LYS A 56 16.23 5.66 -14.98
N THR A 57 15.18 4.86 -15.18
CA THR A 57 14.62 4.62 -16.52
C THR A 57 13.97 5.86 -17.11
N VAL A 58 13.28 6.67 -16.31
CA VAL A 58 12.72 7.96 -16.75
C VAL A 58 13.84 8.89 -17.24
N LEU A 59 14.95 8.95 -16.52
CA LEU A 59 16.10 9.81 -16.85
C LEU A 59 16.93 9.31 -18.04
N THR A 60 16.77 8.06 -18.46
CA THR A 60 17.41 7.54 -19.69
C THR A 60 16.60 7.83 -20.95
N ALA A 61 15.57 8.69 -20.88
CA ALA A 61 14.84 9.12 -22.06
C ALA A 61 15.79 9.86 -23.01
N ASP A 62 16.02 9.29 -24.19
CA ASP A 62 16.71 9.94 -25.28
C ASP A 62 15.66 10.55 -26.21
N GLY A 63 15.86 11.81 -26.64
CA GLY A 63 15.03 12.46 -27.65
C GLY A 63 15.46 12.14 -29.08
N THR A 64 16.58 11.45 -29.22
CA THR A 64 17.14 10.96 -30.47
C THR A 64 17.09 9.45 -30.48
N GLY A 65 16.49 8.85 -31.51
CA GLY A 65 16.24 7.41 -31.56
C GLY A 65 15.19 7.05 -32.59
N THR A 66 15.07 5.77 -32.88
CA THR A 66 13.99 5.27 -33.73
C THR A 66 12.68 5.16 -32.92
N LEU A 67 11.55 5.10 -33.60
CA LEU A 67 10.26 4.80 -32.96
C LEU A 67 10.31 3.48 -32.16
N GLN A 68 11.09 2.49 -32.65
CA GLN A 68 11.27 1.21 -31.99
C GLN A 68 12.05 1.34 -30.67
N ASP A 69 13.07 2.20 -30.63
CA ASP A 69 13.84 2.48 -29.40
C ASP A 69 12.95 3.14 -28.33
N HIS A 70 12.17 4.14 -28.73
CA HIS A 70 11.22 4.80 -27.82
C HIS A 70 10.13 3.85 -27.32
N ALA A 71 9.62 2.95 -28.17
CA ALA A 71 8.65 1.94 -27.76
C ALA A 71 9.24 0.95 -26.74
N ALA A 72 10.49 0.51 -26.95
CA ALA A 72 11.19 -0.35 -26.01
C ALA A 72 11.45 0.34 -24.66
N TRP A 73 11.89 1.60 -24.70
CA TRP A 73 12.06 2.44 -23.51
C TRP A 73 10.74 2.62 -22.75
N ALA A 74 9.65 2.98 -23.44
CA ALA A 74 8.33 3.19 -22.84
C ALA A 74 7.81 1.91 -22.17
N LYS A 75 8.02 0.74 -22.80
CA LYS A 75 7.66 -0.56 -22.22
C LYS A 75 8.46 -0.85 -20.93
N LYS A 76 9.77 -0.60 -20.93
CA LYS A 76 10.61 -0.76 -19.73
C LYS A 76 10.18 0.19 -18.62
N MET A 77 9.93 1.45 -18.96
CA MET A 77 9.43 2.46 -18.02
C MET A 77 8.09 2.04 -17.41
N GLN A 78 7.15 1.53 -18.22
CA GLN A 78 5.87 1.03 -17.74
C GLN A 78 6.04 -0.11 -16.74
N ALA A 79 6.91 -1.08 -17.01
CA ALA A 79 7.18 -2.20 -16.11
C ALA A 79 7.69 -1.71 -14.74
N HIS A 80 8.67 -0.81 -14.73
CA HIS A 80 9.18 -0.23 -13.49
C HIS A 80 8.13 0.60 -12.75
N ARG A 81 7.33 1.39 -13.47
CA ARG A 81 6.23 2.16 -12.88
C ARG A 81 5.23 1.24 -12.20
N LEU A 82 4.77 0.19 -12.87
CA LEU A 82 3.78 -0.75 -12.32
C LEU A 82 4.30 -1.44 -11.06
N ALA A 83 5.54 -1.96 -11.10
CA ALA A 83 6.16 -2.59 -9.94
C ALA A 83 6.26 -1.63 -8.75
N TYR A 84 6.74 -0.40 -8.98
CA TYR A 84 6.82 0.64 -7.96
C TYR A 84 5.45 1.00 -7.38
N THR A 85 4.44 1.23 -8.23
CA THR A 85 3.10 1.62 -7.77
C THR A 85 2.44 0.50 -6.98
N GLU A 86 2.61 -0.76 -7.39
CA GLU A 86 2.04 -1.91 -6.68
C GLU A 86 2.66 -2.06 -5.29
N ALA A 87 4.00 -2.01 -5.19
CA ALA A 87 4.69 -2.09 -3.92
C ALA A 87 4.31 -0.93 -2.98
N MET A 88 4.18 0.30 -3.52
CA MET A 88 3.73 1.46 -2.76
C MET A 88 2.30 1.31 -2.24
N SER A 89 1.39 0.81 -3.07
CA SER A 89 0.01 0.52 -2.66
C SER A 89 -0.02 -0.51 -1.54
N GLY A 90 0.70 -1.62 -1.69
CA GLY A 90 0.82 -2.65 -0.66
C GLY A 90 1.39 -2.12 0.66
N PHE A 91 2.43 -1.27 0.60
CA PHE A 91 2.96 -0.60 1.79
C PHE A 91 1.92 0.30 2.48
N ASN A 92 1.15 1.06 1.71
CA ASN A 92 0.12 1.94 2.27
C ASN A 92 -1.04 1.16 2.90
N GLU A 93 -1.47 0.05 2.29
CA GLU A 93 -2.48 -0.84 2.87
C GLU A 93 -1.98 -1.46 4.17
N LEU A 94 -0.72 -1.91 4.22
CA LEU A 94 -0.13 -2.48 5.42
C LEU A 94 0.03 -1.43 6.54
N ARG A 95 0.50 -0.21 6.19
CA ARG A 95 0.54 0.93 7.13
C ARG A 95 -0.86 1.26 7.65
N HIS A 96 -1.85 1.31 6.77
CA HIS A 96 -3.23 1.58 7.17
C HIS A 96 -3.75 0.52 8.13
N ALA A 97 -3.54 -0.76 7.83
CA ALA A 97 -3.95 -1.85 8.71
C ALA A 97 -3.28 -1.77 10.10
N LEU A 98 -2.00 -1.38 10.17
CA LEU A 98 -1.31 -1.10 11.44
C LEU A 98 -1.93 0.09 12.18
N GLU A 99 -2.16 1.22 11.49
CA GLU A 99 -2.79 2.42 12.08
C GLU A 99 -4.21 2.18 12.59
N ARG A 100 -4.92 1.26 11.95
CA ARG A 100 -6.27 0.83 12.35
C ARG A 100 -6.26 -0.23 13.45
N GLY A 101 -5.09 -0.70 13.88
CA GLY A 101 -4.95 -1.71 14.93
C GLY A 101 -5.40 -3.11 14.50
N TYR A 102 -5.37 -3.41 13.20
CA TYR A 102 -5.69 -4.75 12.70
C TYR A 102 -4.60 -5.76 13.04
N PHE A 103 -3.38 -5.30 13.33
CA PHE A 103 -2.32 -6.11 13.92
C PHE A 103 -1.37 -5.19 14.69
N THR A 104 -0.39 -5.79 15.38
CA THR A 104 0.69 -5.07 16.06
C THR A 104 2.02 -5.60 15.57
N LEU A 105 3.04 -4.72 15.54
CA LEU A 105 4.39 -5.14 15.19
C LEU A 105 5.02 -5.91 16.34
N GLN A 106 5.59 -7.05 16.01
CA GLN A 106 6.48 -7.78 16.90
C GLN A 106 7.92 -7.28 16.71
N ASP A 107 8.74 -7.44 17.76
CA ASP A 107 10.17 -7.14 17.73
C ASP A 107 10.94 -8.04 16.75
#